data_AF-A0A5C5VP39-F1
#
_entry.id   AF-A0A5C5VP39-F1
#
_cell.length_a   1.000
_cell.length_b   1.000
_cell.length_c   1.000
_cell.angle_alpha   90.00
_cell.angle_beta   90.00
_cell.angle_gamma   90.00
#
_symmetry.space_group_name_H-M   'P 1'
#
loop_
_entity.id
_entity.type
_entity.pdbx_description
1 polymer ?
#
loop_
_entity_poly.entity_id
_entity_poly.type
_entity_poly.pdbx_seq_one_letter_code
_entity_poly.pdbx_strand_id
1 'polypeptide(L)' 'MNCTSVGMQPGVAESPLPAGSIRAAQTVFDTVYAPRETRLLRDAAAAGAKIINGDALFLAQARRQYEIWHERTASFGGA' A
#
# COMPACT_ATOMS: atom_id res chain seq x y z
N MET A 1 4.08 4.05 -7.98
CA MET A 1 3.08 3.12 -7.42
C MET A 1 3.63 1.71 -7.56
N ASN A 2 3.63 0.92 -6.49
CA ASN A 2 3.95 -0.51 -6.52
C ASN A 2 2.65 -1.31 -6.52
N CYS A 3 2.44 -2.11 -7.57
CA CYS A 3 1.34 -3.07 -7.69
C CYS A 3 1.85 -4.52 -7.82
N THR A 4 3.12 -4.74 -7.50
CA THR A 4 3.73 -6.09 -7.51
C THR A 4 3.63 -6.71 -6.11
N SER A 5 4.06 -7.96 -5.96
CA SER A 5 4.22 -8.62 -4.66
C SER A 5 5.56 -8.33 -3.98
N VAL A 6 6.47 -7.55 -4.59
CA VAL A 6 7.77 -7.22 -4.00
C VAL A 6 7.57 -6.40 -2.73
N GLY A 7 8.23 -6.80 -1.64
CA GLY A 7 8.08 -6.21 -0.31
C GLY A 7 7.05 -6.92 0.59
N MET A 8 6.31 -7.90 0.05
CA MET A 8 5.46 -8.82 0.83
C MET A 8 6.28 -10.00 1.36
N GLN A 9 5.78 -10.70 2.39
CA GLN A 9 6.35 -11.98 2.82
C GLN A 9 6.48 -12.97 1.64
N PRO A 10 7.61 -13.71 1.53
CA PRO A 10 8.78 -13.73 2.44
C PRO A 10 9.80 -12.59 2.22
N GLY A 11 9.73 -11.88 1.09
CA GLY A 11 10.68 -10.84 0.66
C GLY A 11 10.48 -9.46 1.30
N VAL A 12 10.24 -9.37 2.62
CA VAL A 12 9.94 -8.09 3.31
C VAL A 12 11.08 -7.05 3.26
N ALA A 13 12.30 -7.50 2.95
CA ALA A 13 13.47 -6.65 2.77
C ALA A 13 13.69 -6.21 1.31
N GLU A 14 12.84 -6.64 0.38
CA GLU A 14 12.94 -6.28 -1.03
C GLU A 14 12.20 -4.98 -1.34
N SER A 15 12.64 -4.30 -2.40
CA SER A 15 11.99 -3.11 -2.95
C SER A 15 11.98 -3.21 -4.47
N PRO A 16 10.88 -2.82 -5.15
CA PRO A 16 10.79 -2.86 -6.61
C PRO A 16 11.66 -1.81 -7.31
N LEU A 17 12.21 -0.84 -6.55
CA LEU A 17 13.17 0.12 -7.07
C LEU A 17 14.25 0.51 -6.03
N PRO A 18 15.43 0.95 -6.47
CA PRO A 18 16.48 1.46 -5.58
C PRO A 18 16.04 2.73 -4.85
N ALA A 19 16.47 2.89 -3.59
CA ALA A 19 16.17 4.08 -2.76
C ALA A 19 16.58 5.40 -3.44
N GLY A 20 17.74 5.43 -4.12
CA GLY A 20 18.24 6.62 -4.82
C GLY A 20 17.39 7.08 -6.02
N SER A 21 16.40 6.29 -6.42
CA SER A 21 15.46 6.68 -7.48
C SER A 21 14.27 7.50 -6.95
N ILE A 22 14.06 7.53 -5.64
CA ILE A 22 12.93 8.21 -5.00
C ILE A 22 13.32 9.67 -4.69
N ARG A 23 12.43 10.61 -5.00
CA ARG A 23 12.64 12.05 -4.78
C ARG A 23 11.51 12.62 -3.91
N ALA A 24 11.83 13.62 -3.09
CA ALA A 24 10.88 14.26 -2.17
C ALA A 24 9.58 14.78 -2.84
N ALA A 25 9.66 15.23 -4.10
CA ALA A 25 8.49 15.73 -4.84
C ALA A 25 7.50 14.63 -5.29
N GLN A 26 7.82 13.35 -5.06
CA GLN A 26 6.97 12.24 -5.47
C GLN A 26 5.97 11.84 -4.38
N THR A 27 4.89 11.18 -4.80
CA THR A 27 4.03 10.39 -3.92
C THR A 27 4.24 8.92 -4.22
N VAL A 28 4.57 8.14 -3.20
CA VAL A 28 4.79 6.69 -3.30
C VAL A 28 3.60 5.97 -2.68
N PHE A 29 2.88 5.24 -3.53
CA PHE A 29 1.81 4.34 -3.13
C PHE A 29 2.27 2.89 -3.27
N ASP A 30 2.00 2.06 -2.26
CA ASP A 30 2.28 0.62 -2.25
C ASP A 30 0.99 -0.16 -1.97
N THR A 31 0.61 -1.09 -2.85
CA THR A 31 -0.57 -1.94 -2.65
C THR A 31 -0.34 -3.05 -1.62
N VAL A 32 0.91 -3.33 -1.27
CA VAL A 32 1.23 -4.29 -0.19
C VAL A 32 0.79 -3.67 1.15
N TYR A 33 -0.04 -4.41 1.90
CA TYR A 33 -0.53 -4.02 3.22
C TYR A 33 0.07 -4.86 4.37
N ALA A 34 0.75 -5.96 4.04
CA ALA A 34 1.38 -6.87 4.99
C ALA A 34 2.81 -7.22 4.53
N PRO A 35 3.86 -6.60 5.11
CA PRO A 35 3.83 -5.63 6.21
C PRO A 35 3.23 -4.27 5.80
N ARG A 36 2.69 -3.54 6.77
CA ARG A 36 2.09 -2.21 6.57
C ARG A 36 3.10 -1.16 6.08
N GLU A 37 4.34 -1.27 6.55
CA GLU A 37 5.47 -0.46 6.10
C GLU A 37 6.47 -1.35 5.36
N THR A 38 6.42 -1.34 4.04
CA THR A 38 7.38 -2.03 3.18
C THR A 38 8.71 -1.28 3.13
N ARG A 39 9.77 -1.92 2.61
CA ARG A 39 11.04 -1.22 2.35
C ARG A 39 10.85 -0.02 1.43
N LEU A 40 10.03 -0.15 0.39
CA LEU A 40 9.70 0.95 -0.52
C LEU A 40 9.14 2.17 0.23
N LEU A 41 8.19 1.96 1.15
CA LEU A 41 7.58 3.05 1.91
C LEU A 41 8.57 3.67 2.91
N ARG A 42 9.45 2.87 3.53
CA ARG A 42 10.53 3.37 4.39
C ARG A 42 11.54 4.23 3.61
N ASP A 43 11.98 3.75 2.45
CA ASP A 43 12.91 4.46 1.58
C ASP A 43 12.27 5.78 1.08
N ALA A 44 10.97 5.75 0.76
CA ALA A 44 10.22 6.93 0.36
C ALA A 44 10.09 7.98 1.47
N ALA A 45 9.76 7.54 2.70
CA ALA A 45 9.73 8.41 3.86
C ALA A 45 11.10 9.05 4.14
N ALA A 46 12.19 8.26 4.05
CA ALA A 46 13.56 8.75 4.21
C ALA A 46 13.96 9.77 3.14
N ALA A 47 13.45 9.63 1.91
CA ALA A 47 13.64 10.59 0.82
C ALA A 47 12.75 11.86 0.93
N GLY A 48 11.89 11.95 1.96
CA GLY A 48 10.95 13.06 2.13
C GLY A 48 9.75 13.02 1.18
N ALA A 49 9.48 11.88 0.54
CA ALA A 49 8.33 11.71 -0.34
C ALA A 49 7.04 11.51 0.47
N LYS A 50 5.90 11.90 -0.10
CA LYS A 50 4.60 11.56 0.48
C LYS A 50 4.34 10.07 0.31
N ILE A 51 3.89 9.39 1.36
CA ILE A 51 3.56 7.96 1.32
C ILE A 51 2.05 7.72 1.39
N ILE A 52 1.60 6.67 0.71
CA ILE A 52 0.26 6.08 0.83
C ILE A 52 0.48 4.57 0.98
N ASN A 53 -0.09 3.96 2.02
CA ASN A 53 0.03 2.53 2.26
C ASN A 53 -1.18 1.74 1.73
N GLY A 54 -1.06 0.41 1.70
CA GLY A 54 -2.07 -0.46 1.09
C GLY A 54 -3.41 -0.55 1.85
N ASP A 55 -3.47 -0.12 3.11
CA ASP A 55 -4.64 -0.30 3.99
C ASP A 55 -5.93 0.28 3.39
N ALA A 56 -5.85 1.50 2.86
CA ALA A 56 -7.01 2.18 2.29
C ALA A 56 -7.57 1.43 1.08
N LEU A 57 -6.67 0.90 0.23
CA LEU A 57 -7.07 0.06 -0.90
C LEU A 57 -7.67 -1.26 -0.39
N PHE A 58 -7.01 -1.94 0.55
CA PHE A 58 -7.44 -3.21 1.11
C PHE A 58 -8.86 -3.13 1.68
N LEU A 59 -9.17 -2.10 2.46
CA LEU A 59 -10.50 -1.88 3.03
C LEU A 59 -11.52 -1.51 1.96
N ALA A 60 -11.17 -0.62 1.02
CA ALA A 60 -12.09 -0.21 -0.04
C ALA A 60 -12.51 -1.37 -0.94
N GLN A 61 -11.56 -2.23 -1.34
CA GLN A 61 -11.89 -3.41 -2.14
C GLN A 61 -12.74 -4.42 -1.37
N ALA A 62 -12.45 -4.64 -0.08
CA ALA A 62 -13.17 -5.60 0.75
C ALA A 62 -14.62 -5.15 0.96
N ARG A 63 -14.83 -3.84 1.18
CA ARG A 63 -16.17 -3.23 1.21
C ARG A 63 -16.92 -3.49 -0.09
N ARG A 64 -16.28 -3.24 -1.24
CA ARG A 64 -16.93 -3.43 -2.54
C ARG A 64 -17.30 -4.90 -2.79
N GLN A 65 -16.43 -5.83 -2.42
CA GLN A 65 -16.69 -7.26 -2.50
C GLN A 65 -17.87 -7.68 -1.61
N TYR A 66 -17.91 -7.19 -0.37
CA TYR A 66 -19.04 -7.45 0.54
C TYR A 66 -20.37 -7.01 -0.06
N GLU A 67 -20.43 -5.77 -0.57
CA GLU A 67 -21.63 -5.19 -1.17
C GLU A 67 -22.12 -5.99 -2.39
N ILE A 68 -21.20 -6.49 -3.21
CA ILE A 68 -21.53 -7.33 -4.36
C ILE A 68 -22.06 -8.70 -3.92
N TRP A 69 -21.39 -9.36 -2.98
CA TRP A 69 -21.74 -10.73 -2.59
C TRP A 69 -23.02 -10.82 -1.76
N HIS A 70 -23.33 -9.78 -0.99
CA HIS A 70 -24.43 -9.80 -0.02
C HIS A 70 -25.59 -8.91 -0.45
N GLU A 71 -25.45 -8.15 -1.54
CA GLU A 71 -26.43 -7.16 -2.02
C GLU A 71 -26.85 -6.17 -0.90
N ARG A 72 -25.91 -5.87 0.01
CA ARG A 72 -26.14 -5.04 1.19
C ARG A 72 -25.02 -4.03 1.34
N THR A 73 -25.36 -2.82 1.75
CA THR A 73 -24.36 -1.79 2.10
C THR A 73 -23.48 -2.29 3.24
N ALA A 74 -22.16 -2.29 3.05
CA ALA A 74 -21.24 -2.61 4.13
C ALA A 74 -21.29 -1.50 5.20
N SER A 75 -21.44 -1.88 6.46
CA SER A 75 -21.55 -0.96 7.60
C SER A 75 -20.29 -0.86 8.47
N PHE A 76 -19.15 -1.40 8.01
CA PHE A 76 -17.88 -1.27 8.74
C PHE A 76 -17.35 0.17 8.57
N GLY A 77 -17.07 0.82 9.72
CA GLY A 77 -16.79 2.26 9.87
C GLY A 77 -15.53 2.78 9.17
N GLY A 78 -15.53 4.10 8.95
CA GLY A 78 -14.57 4.84 8.12
C GLY A 78 -13.12 4.85 8.61
N ALA A 79 -12.26 5.25 7.66
CA ALA A 79 -10.88 5.67 7.89
C ALA A 79 -10.81 6.94 8.75
#